data_AF-A0A7S0L2Q6-F1
#
_entry.id   AF-A0A7S0L2Q6-F1
#
_cell.length_a   1.000
_cell.length_b   1.000
_cell.length_c   1.000
_cell.angle_alpha   90.00
_cell.angle_beta   90.00
_cell.angle_gamma   90.00
#
_symmetry.space_group_name_H-M   'P 1'
#
loop_
_entity.id
_entity.type
_entity.pdbx_description
1 polymer ?
#
loop_
_entity_poly.entity_id
_entity_poly.type
_entity_poly.pdbx_seq_one_letter_code
_entity_poly.pdbx_strand_id
1 'polypeptide(L)'
;MMRAIPLRALVDAMRDECRLHYLNLSTGRTLPAAYARLASSKYNLSLGRLAIHSGGLRFLPLLQFYDSSHICRRDVYLRLFETFRFRNGDFVEDTLGQAQLRAIRRDGLAAAHAALGIACWVVDDGHQSPMVSHLD
;
A
#
# COMPACT_ATOMS: atom_id res chain seq x y z
N MET A 1 13.59 -18.13 -0.49
CA MET A 1 13.82 -17.97 0.97
C MET A 1 13.18 -16.64 1.37
N MET A 2 12.19 -16.66 2.25
CA MET A 2 11.59 -15.43 2.78
C MET A 2 12.53 -14.82 3.82
N ARG A 3 12.73 -13.51 3.75
CA ARG A 3 13.61 -12.80 4.68
C ARG A 3 12.85 -12.34 5.93
N ALA A 4 13.59 -11.97 6.97
CA ALA A 4 13.01 -11.35 8.14
C ALA A 4 12.32 -10.02 7.79
N ILE A 5 11.13 -9.83 8.33
CA ILE A 5 10.34 -8.60 8.18
C ILE A 5 10.62 -7.74 9.42
N PRO A 6 10.98 -6.45 9.26
CA PRO A 6 11.32 -5.57 10.39
C PRO A 6 10.06 -5.10 11.13
N LEU A 7 9.29 -6.04 11.69
CA LEU A 7 7.93 -5.81 12.20
C LEU A 7 7.88 -4.71 13.28
N ARG A 8 8.86 -4.68 14.19
CA ARG A 8 8.97 -3.65 15.22
C ARG A 8 9.11 -2.25 14.60
N ALA A 9 10.05 -2.06 13.68
CA ALA A 9 10.26 -0.78 13.01
C ALA A 9 9.03 -0.32 12.22
N LEU A 10 8.29 -1.25 11.61
CA LEU A 10 7.04 -0.94 10.91
C LEU A 10 5.96 -0.45 11.87
N VAL A 11 5.75 -1.14 12.99
CA VAL A 11 4.77 -0.75 14.00
C VAL A 11 5.14 0.58 14.66
N ASP A 12 6.42 0.80 14.95
CA ASP A 12 6.90 2.06 15.51
C ASP A 12 6.70 3.21 14.50
N ALA A 13 7.02 3.01 13.22
CA ALA A 13 6.74 3.98 12.17
C ALA A 13 5.23 4.32 12.06
N MET A 14 4.34 3.35 12.18
CA MET A 14 2.88 3.59 12.19
C MET A 14 2.38 4.35 13.43
N ARG A 15 3.10 4.27 14.55
CA ARG A 15 2.79 5.05 15.75
C ARG A 15 3.24 6.50 15.59
N ASP A 16 4.43 6.69 15.03
CA ASP A 16 5.07 8.00 14.92
C ASP A 16 4.52 8.83 13.76
N GLU A 17 4.11 8.18 12.66
CA GLU A 17 3.55 8.83 11.49
C GLU A 17 2.06 8.50 11.35
N CYS A 18 1.22 9.48 11.68
CA CYS A 18 -0.23 9.29 11.71
C CYS A 18 -0.83 8.95 10.34
N ARG A 19 -0.13 9.25 9.23
CA ARG A 19 -0.57 8.91 7.86
C ARG A 19 -0.31 7.46 7.48
N LEU A 20 0.47 6.69 8.24
CA LEU A 20 0.75 5.28 7.94
C LEU A 20 -0.35 4.39 8.54
N HIS A 21 -1.46 4.24 7.82
CA HIS A 21 -2.60 3.45 8.28
C HIS A 21 -2.56 2.00 7.81
N TYR A 22 -2.12 1.78 6.57
CA TYR A 22 -2.09 0.48 5.91
C TYR A 22 -0.74 0.31 5.21
N LEU A 23 0.00 -0.75 5.56
CA LEU A 23 1.31 -1.08 5.05
C LEU A 23 1.26 -2.42 4.31
N ASN A 24 1.32 -2.37 2.98
CA ASN A 24 1.49 -3.53 2.12
C ASN A 24 2.96 -3.99 2.18
N LEU A 25 3.19 -5.24 2.57
CA LEU A 25 4.52 -5.82 2.60
C LEU A 25 4.95 -6.16 1.17
N SER A 26 6.20 -5.85 0.82
CA SER A 26 6.63 -5.95 -0.57
C SER A 26 6.63 -7.40 -1.06
N THR A 27 6.00 -7.61 -2.21
CA THR A 27 6.03 -8.84 -3.03
C THR A 27 6.95 -8.62 -4.22
N GLY A 28 7.16 -9.66 -5.05
CA GLY A 28 7.88 -9.48 -6.32
C GLY A 28 7.28 -8.38 -7.22
N ARG A 29 5.95 -8.16 -7.16
CA ARG A 29 5.27 -7.12 -7.94
C ARG A 29 5.37 -5.72 -7.32
N THR A 30 5.51 -5.65 -6.00
CA THR A 30 5.59 -4.40 -5.24
C THR A 30 7.00 -4.10 -4.74
N LEU A 31 8.02 -4.80 -5.26
CA LEU A 31 9.42 -4.45 -5.04
C LEU A 31 9.67 -2.99 -5.47
N PRO A 32 10.23 -2.12 -4.63
CA PRO A 32 10.20 -0.67 -4.83
C PRO A 32 10.68 -0.18 -6.21
N ALA A 33 11.79 -0.73 -6.71
CA ALA A 33 12.32 -0.35 -8.03
C ALA A 33 11.40 -0.78 -9.18
N ALA A 34 10.92 -2.03 -9.15
CA ALA A 34 9.98 -2.54 -10.14
C ALA A 34 8.63 -1.81 -10.07
N TYR A 35 8.19 -1.50 -8.85
CA TYR A 35 6.94 -0.82 -8.55
C TYR A 35 6.93 0.62 -9.03
N ALA A 36 7.98 1.38 -8.74
CA ALA A 36 8.14 2.74 -9.23
C ALA A 36 8.21 2.79 -10.77
N ARG A 37 8.90 1.83 -11.39
CA ARG A 37 8.94 1.70 -12.85
C ARG A 37 7.56 1.42 -13.43
N LEU A 38 6.79 0.52 -12.82
CA LEU A 38 5.41 0.22 -13.23
C LEU A 38 4.50 1.43 -13.07
N ALA A 39 4.62 2.19 -11.97
CA ALA A 39 3.89 3.43 -11.75
C ALA A 39 4.16 4.45 -12.85
N SER A 40 5.44 4.63 -13.20
CA SER A 40 5.85 5.56 -14.24
C SER A 40 5.40 5.11 -15.63
N SER A 41 5.63 3.84 -16.00
CA SER A 41 5.37 3.38 -17.37
C SER A 41 3.90 3.17 -17.68
N LYS A 42 3.12 2.67 -16.72
CA LYS A 42 1.71 2.31 -16.93
C LYS A 42 0.75 3.42 -16.56
N TYR A 43 1.12 4.27 -15.60
CA TYR A 43 0.22 5.27 -15.04
C TYR A 43 0.77 6.71 -15.13
N ASN A 44 2.00 6.90 -15.62
CA ASN A 44 2.68 8.20 -15.65
C ASN A 44 2.75 8.87 -14.26
N LEU A 45 2.97 8.06 -13.21
CA LEU A 45 3.03 8.51 -11.82
C LEU A 45 4.45 8.44 -11.25
N SER A 46 4.85 9.49 -10.52
CA SER A 46 6.09 9.52 -9.74
C SER A 46 5.78 9.31 -8.26
N LEU A 47 6.00 8.07 -7.77
CA LEU A 47 5.70 7.68 -6.39
C LEU A 47 6.61 8.37 -5.37
N GLY A 48 7.88 8.59 -5.73
CA GLY A 48 8.91 9.09 -4.79
C GLY A 48 8.61 10.47 -4.23
N ARG A 49 7.89 11.33 -4.97
CA ARG A 49 7.53 12.69 -4.51
C ARG A 49 6.58 12.68 -3.31
N LEU A 50 5.80 11.62 -3.16
CA LEU A 50 4.83 11.46 -2.07
C LEU A 50 5.29 10.44 -1.02
N ALA A 51 6.54 9.98 -1.11
CA ALA A 51 7.06 8.99 -0.18
C ALA A 51 7.15 9.54 1.24
N ILE A 52 6.74 8.73 2.20
CA ILE A 52 6.94 9.01 3.63
C ILE A 52 8.23 8.33 4.08
N HIS A 53 8.97 9.00 4.96
CA HIS A 53 10.17 8.46 5.61
C HIS A 53 9.95 8.47 7.12
N SER A 54 10.05 7.31 7.75
CA SER A 54 9.85 7.16 9.21
C SER A 54 10.57 5.91 9.70
N GLY A 55 11.19 5.97 10.89
CA GLY A 55 11.88 4.83 11.48
C GLY A 55 13.02 4.23 10.64
N GLY A 56 13.68 5.03 9.79
CA GLY A 56 14.70 4.55 8.85
C GLY A 56 14.15 3.79 7.64
N LEU A 57 12.83 3.78 7.46
CA LEU A 57 12.13 3.13 6.36
C LEU A 57 11.54 4.16 5.40
N ARG A 58 11.30 3.73 4.16
CA ARG A 58 10.58 4.49 3.13
C ARG A 58 9.25 3.82 2.83
N PHE A 59 8.24 4.63 2.56
CA PHE A 59 6.88 4.17 2.28
C PHE A 59 6.40 4.82 0.99
N LEU A 60 6.15 4.02 -0.04
CA LEU A 60 5.67 4.49 -1.34
C LEU A 60 4.15 4.43 -1.41
N PRO A 61 3.45 5.40 -2.03
CA PRO A 61 2.00 5.33 -2.16
C PRO A 61 1.55 4.06 -2.89
N LEU A 62 0.59 3.34 -2.32
CA LEU A 62 -0.05 2.20 -2.95
C LEU A 62 -0.99 2.66 -4.08
N LEU A 63 -0.83 2.08 -5.26
CA LEU A 63 -1.64 2.34 -6.45
C LEU A 63 -2.97 1.59 -6.47
N GLN A 64 -3.01 0.40 -5.89
CA GLN A 64 -4.20 -0.44 -5.78
C GLN A 64 -4.06 -1.39 -4.60
N PHE A 65 -5.18 -1.80 -4.01
CA PHE A 65 -5.19 -2.93 -3.10
C PHE A 65 -4.73 -4.20 -3.83
N TYR A 66 -3.95 -5.00 -3.12
CA TYR A 66 -3.49 -6.31 -3.56
C TYR A 66 -3.92 -7.32 -2.52
N ASP A 67 -4.24 -8.53 -2.98
CA ASP A 67 -4.28 -9.70 -2.12
C ASP A 67 -2.84 -10.04 -1.68
N SER A 68 -2.40 -9.41 -0.60
CA SER A 68 -1.06 -9.57 -0.06
C SER A 68 -1.02 -9.30 1.43
N SER A 69 -0.03 -9.86 2.11
CA SER A 69 0.19 -9.62 3.53
C SER A 69 0.42 -8.14 3.80
N HIS A 70 -0.26 -7.63 4.81
CA HIS A 70 -0.24 -6.23 5.18
C HIS A 70 -0.40 -6.05 6.68
N ILE A 71 0.02 -4.88 7.17
CA ILE A 71 -0.22 -4.42 8.53
C ILE A 71 -1.17 -3.23 8.43
N CYS A 72 -2.29 -3.26 9.14
CA CYS A 72 -3.26 -2.18 9.11
C CYS A 72 -3.71 -1.81 10.52
N ARG A 73 -3.98 -0.52 10.74
CA ARG A 73 -4.68 -0.06 11.94
C ARG A 73 -6.11 -0.62 11.90
N ARG A 74 -6.51 -1.28 12.99
CA ARG A 74 -7.80 -1.99 13.07
C ARG A 74 -9.00 -1.09 12.76
N ASP A 75 -9.04 0.11 13.34
CA ASP A 75 -10.11 1.10 13.15
C ASP A 75 -10.24 1.52 11.68
N VAL A 76 -9.11 1.73 11.01
CA VAL A 76 -9.08 2.06 9.59
C VAL A 76 -9.53 0.88 8.73
N TYR A 77 -9.09 -0.34 9.08
CA TYR A 77 -9.49 -1.55 8.36
C TYR A 77 -11.00 -1.78 8.46
N LEU A 78 -11.61 -1.61 9.63
CA LEU A 78 -13.06 -1.76 9.79
C LEU A 78 -13.84 -0.71 8.99
N ARG A 79 -13.34 0.54 8.95
CA ARG A 79 -13.96 1.62 8.17
C ARG A 79 -14.03 1.34 6.66
N LEU A 80 -13.12 0.50 6.11
CA LEU A 80 -13.22 0.04 4.72
C LEU A 80 -14.54 -0.66 4.45
N PHE A 81 -14.92 -1.59 5.33
CA PHE A 81 -16.11 -2.41 5.18
C PHE A 81 -17.40 -1.63 5.45
N GLU A 82 -17.31 -0.50 6.14
CA GLU A 82 -18.42 0.44 6.30
C GLU A 82 -18.60 1.31 5.05
N THR A 83 -17.48 1.74 4.45
CA THR A 83 -17.46 2.65 3.30
C THR A 83 -17.79 1.93 1.99
N PHE A 84 -17.28 0.72 1.82
CA PHE A 84 -17.46 -0.08 0.62
C PHE A 84 -18.49 -1.18 0.86
N ARG A 85 -19.45 -1.28 -0.05
CA ARG A 85 -20.45 -2.36 -0.04
C ARG A 85 -19.90 -3.53 -0.85
N PHE A 86 -19.62 -4.63 -0.16
CA PHE A 86 -19.25 -5.90 -0.77
C PHE A 86 -20.48 -6.80 -0.90
N ARG A 87 -20.53 -7.57 -1.97
CA ARG A 87 -21.52 -8.62 -2.22
C ARG A 87 -20.87 -9.98 -2.06
N ASN A 88 -21.67 -11.02 -1.83
CA ASN A 88 -21.18 -12.39 -1.86
C ASN A 88 -20.54 -12.68 -3.23
N GLY A 89 -19.27 -13.13 -3.21
CA GLY A 89 -18.47 -13.35 -4.42
C GLY A 89 -17.58 -12.19 -4.83
N ASP A 90 -17.66 -11.03 -4.15
CA ASP A 90 -16.70 -9.95 -4.35
C ASP A 90 -15.35 -10.28 -3.69
N PHE A 91 -14.29 -9.90 -4.38
CA PHE A 91 -12.93 -9.88 -3.85
C PHE A 91 -12.58 -8.46 -3.41
N VAL A 92 -12.09 -8.32 -2.17
CA VAL A 92 -11.83 -7.01 -1.56
C VAL A 92 -10.77 -6.24 -2.35
N GLU A 93 -9.72 -6.94 -2.76
CA GLU A 93 -8.61 -6.42 -3.56
C GLU A 93 -9.06 -5.93 -4.93
N ASP A 94 -10.03 -6.60 -5.57
CA ASP A 94 -10.55 -6.19 -6.87
C ASP A 94 -11.46 -4.98 -6.72
N THR A 95 -12.45 -5.04 -5.83
CA THR A 95 -13.40 -3.94 -5.64
C THR A 95 -12.69 -2.67 -5.16
N LEU A 96 -11.84 -2.78 -4.14
CA LEU A 96 -11.07 -1.63 -3.62
C LEU A 96 -9.96 -1.20 -4.58
N GLY A 97 -9.25 -2.15 -5.19
CA GLY A 97 -8.16 -1.85 -6.12
C GLY A 97 -8.64 -1.07 -7.34
N GLN A 98 -9.76 -1.49 -7.93
CA GLN A 98 -10.37 -0.76 -9.06
C GLN A 98 -10.93 0.60 -8.62
N ALA A 99 -11.52 0.71 -7.42
CA ALA A 99 -11.95 2.00 -6.89
C ALA A 99 -10.77 2.97 -6.69
N GLN A 100 -9.66 2.49 -6.11
CA GLN A 100 -8.46 3.27 -5.87
C GLN A 100 -7.80 3.73 -7.17
N LEU A 101 -7.64 2.83 -8.15
CA LEU A 101 -7.09 3.20 -9.47
C LEU A 101 -7.96 4.24 -10.18
N ARG A 102 -9.29 4.11 -10.12
CA ARG A 102 -10.20 5.09 -10.71
C ARG A 102 -10.05 6.46 -10.04
N ALA A 103 -9.96 6.49 -8.70
CA ALA A 103 -9.74 7.73 -7.96
C ALA A 103 -8.39 8.37 -8.32
N ILE A 104 -7.30 7.59 -8.37
CA ILE A 104 -5.97 8.08 -8.75
C ILE A 104 -5.97 8.66 -10.17
N ARG A 105 -6.63 8.01 -11.12
CA ARG A 105 -6.73 8.50 -12.50
C ARG A 105 -7.53 9.79 -12.62
N ARG A 106 -8.56 9.97 -11.79
CA ARG A 106 -9.47 11.12 -11.81
C ARG A 106 -8.88 12.32 -11.06
N ASP A 107 -8.40 12.10 -9.84
CA ASP A 107 -8.08 13.17 -8.89
C ASP A 107 -6.56 13.28 -8.61
N GLY A 108 -5.77 12.34 -9.12
CA GLY A 108 -4.35 12.23 -8.81
C GLY A 108 -4.06 11.46 -7.52
N LEU A 109 -2.80 11.06 -7.37
CA LEU A 109 -2.36 10.14 -6.33
C LEU A 109 -2.56 10.70 -4.90
N ALA A 110 -2.17 11.95 -4.66
CA ALA A 110 -2.29 12.59 -3.35
C ALA A 110 -3.77 12.76 -2.92
N ALA A 111 -4.62 13.25 -3.82
CA ALA A 111 -6.04 13.46 -3.54
C ALA A 111 -6.77 12.14 -3.34
N ALA A 112 -6.48 11.11 -4.14
CA ALA A 112 -7.09 9.79 -3.98
C ALA A 112 -6.76 9.14 -2.64
N HIS A 113 -5.51 9.28 -2.17
CA HIS A 113 -5.08 8.78 -0.85
C HIS A 113 -5.75 9.52 0.31
N ALA A 114 -6.01 10.82 0.16
CA ALA A 114 -6.77 11.59 1.14
C ALA A 114 -8.27 11.24 1.13
N ALA A 115 -8.87 11.10 -0.05
CA ALA A 115 -10.31 10.96 -0.25
C ALA A 115 -10.87 9.59 0.11
N LEU A 116 -10.09 8.52 -0.05
CA LEU A 116 -10.50 7.17 0.35
C LEU A 116 -10.51 6.99 1.89
N GLY A 117 -10.06 7.99 2.64
CA GLY A 117 -9.94 7.94 4.09
C GLY A 117 -8.84 7.00 4.58
N ILE A 118 -8.02 6.47 3.67
CA ILE A 118 -7.00 5.46 3.94
C ILE A 118 -5.78 5.72 3.09
N ALA A 119 -4.73 6.18 3.76
CA ALA A 119 -3.41 6.28 3.20
C ALA A 119 -2.76 4.88 3.24
N CYS A 120 -2.74 4.23 2.09
CA CYS A 120 -2.16 2.90 1.87
C CYS A 120 -0.75 3.02 1.30
N TRP A 121 0.19 2.24 1.83
CA TRP A 121 1.60 2.37 1.49
C TRP A 121 2.24 1.02 1.19
N VAL A 122 3.20 1.00 0.28
CA VAL A 122 4.12 -0.12 0.07
C VAL A 122 5.38 0.14 0.89
N VAL A 123 5.79 -0.86 1.65
CA VAL A 123 7.00 -0.80 2.47
C VAL A 123 8.25 -0.92 1.59
N ASP A 124 9.19 -0.01 1.80
CA ASP A 124 10.53 -0.02 1.23
C ASP A 124 11.57 0.12 2.36
N ASP A 125 12.24 -0.98 2.66
CA ASP A 125 13.31 -1.06 3.66
C ASP A 125 14.70 -1.18 3.01
N GLY A 126 14.83 -0.82 1.73
CA GLY A 126 16.10 -0.83 1.00
C GLY A 126 16.53 -2.20 0.47
N HIS A 127 15.83 -3.29 0.79
CA HIS A 127 16.15 -4.62 0.26
C HIS A 127 15.57 -4.85 -1.15
N GLN A 128 16.32 -5.58 -1.97
CA GLN A 128 15.91 -5.95 -3.35
C GLN A 128 15.12 -7.26 -3.43
N SER A 129 14.92 -7.95 -2.30
CA SER A 129 14.18 -9.20 -2.21
C SER A 129 12.83 -8.98 -1.50
N PRO A 130 11.76 -9.65 -1.95
CA PRO A 130 10.43 -9.47 -1.38
C PRO A 130 10.38 -9.87 0.10
N MET A 131 9.51 -9.21 0.86
CA MET A 131 9.18 -9.58 2.24
C MET A 131 8.29 -10.83 2.29
N VAL A 132 7.33 -10.90 1.36
CA VAL A 132 6.34 -11.96 1.30
C VAL A 132 6.17 -12.45 -0.14
N SER A 133 5.83 -13.73 -0.28
CA SER A 133 5.39 -14.32 -1.54
C SER A 133 3.90 -14.66 -1.44
N HIS A 134 3.23 -14.80 -2.60
CA HIS A 134 1.92 -15.45 -2.61
C HIS A 134 2.09 -16.89 -2.13
N LEU A 135 1.05 -17.41 -1.48
CA LEU A 135 0.95 -18.83 -1.18
C LEU A 135 0.50 -19.50 -2.48
N ASP A 136 1.38 -20.33 -3.05
CA ASP A 136 1.08 -21.15 -4.22
C ASP A 136 0.19 -22.35 -3.84
#